data_AF-A0AAN6Y2X8-F1
#
_entry.id   AF-A0AAN6Y2X8-F1
#
_cell.length_a   1.000
_cell.length_b   1.000
_cell.length_c   1.000
_cell.angle_alpha   90.00
_cell.angle_beta   90.00
_cell.angle_gamma   90.00
#
_symmetry.space_group_name_H-M   'P 1'
#
loop_
_entity.id
_entity.type
_entity.pdbx_description
1 polymer ?
#
loop_
_entity_poly.entity_id
_entity_poly.type
_entity_poly.pdbx_seq_one_letter_code
_entity_poly.pdbx_strand_id
1 'polypeptide(L)'
;VAKKIEHKRRLKNAEDNRPQDVYKQRPPRSKWGPFRYQDLGVELYPLLYFTSDQIVDFITSREANKKRKLTIWIQNAPAQVNNRYHMGTNSSKCRWAHCPGPKNTILKGFWRVAFDEDSNSTGNIYDPFLNAGYMHLFCFEELFNLGFMVHASRYLGFKVEADVRDFPYESRNPMSIKRDHEALLEVYKKFVAEQRTKYPVLEDEGELQRLGRQWIKGTAFSPVATTTTTVPAGERLWRQLTDAHLANEVATRHATRENRGGANIGQHRGDLRMYMQLKKAGGAPIDAASLGLPPPLPAAQKRKREAITIEDDEDGQQYQRGGGGQQRSSQRMRRTHTPSQLVIPNQPQSHLPQVADEHLDGEYDLDSAAMPPPQPQYYLPRHMTTRRASKVAGSALGERESEIIMDVITSPVRMTRRTSQALQTRLHSQPRFVQKQVLAVIPEHMKEIFNSEEEEMKSSKDELAERLARLPRHVRFEVDEFAKKRERAARELASF
;
A
#
# COMPACT_ATOMS: atom_id res chain seq x y z
N VAL A 1 14.11 -6.01 -28.63
CA VAL A 1 13.80 -5.16 -27.46
C VAL A 1 12.85 -5.94 -26.57
N ALA A 2 13.17 -6.15 -25.29
CA ALA A 2 12.26 -6.85 -24.38
C ALA A 2 10.95 -6.07 -24.25
N LYS A 3 9.81 -6.77 -24.22
CA LYS A 3 8.48 -6.19 -24.03
C LYS A 3 8.46 -5.40 -22.72
N LYS A 4 8.07 -4.13 -22.77
CA LYS A 4 7.93 -3.25 -21.61
C LYS A 4 6.46 -2.97 -21.31
N ILE A 5 6.10 -3.01 -20.04
CA ILE A 5 4.78 -2.64 -19.55
C ILE A 5 4.65 -1.11 -19.57
N GLU A 6 3.60 -0.61 -20.22
CA GLU A 6 3.27 0.80 -20.29
C GLU A 6 2.33 1.22 -19.15
N HIS A 7 2.62 2.37 -18.53
CA HIS A 7 1.79 2.93 -17.46
C HIS A 7 0.76 3.96 -17.96
N LYS A 8 0.22 3.74 -19.17
CA LYS A 8 -0.84 4.57 -19.74
C LYS A 8 -2.21 4.06 -19.33
N ARG A 9 -3.12 4.95 -18.97
CA ARG A 9 -4.47 4.60 -18.50
C ARG A 9 -5.21 3.67 -19.46
N ARG A 10 -5.15 3.98 -20.77
CA ARG A 10 -5.83 3.20 -21.83
C ARG A 10 -5.28 1.78 -22.01
N LEU A 11 -4.03 1.54 -21.61
CA LEU A 11 -3.35 0.25 -21.78
C LEU A 11 -3.41 -0.62 -20.52
N LYS A 12 -4.01 -0.14 -19.43
CA LYS A 12 -4.03 -0.83 -18.13
C LYS A 12 -4.55 -2.27 -18.20
N ASN A 13 -5.51 -2.53 -19.08
CA ASN A 13 -6.14 -3.84 -19.24
C ASN A 13 -5.83 -4.47 -20.62
N ALA A 14 -4.90 -3.87 -21.38
CA ALA A 14 -4.53 -4.39 -22.68
C ALA A 14 -3.78 -5.71 -22.50
N GLU A 15 -4.02 -6.67 -23.40
CA GLU A 15 -3.42 -8.01 -23.29
C GLU A 15 -1.90 -7.98 -23.44
N ASP A 16 -1.41 -7.05 -24.25
CA ASP A 16 0.01 -6.76 -24.42
C ASP A 16 0.64 -6.02 -23.23
N ASN A 17 -0.10 -5.75 -22.16
CA ASN A 17 0.37 -5.00 -21.01
C ASN A 17 0.23 -5.77 -19.67
N ARG A 18 0.12 -7.09 -19.74
CA ARG A 18 -0.05 -7.97 -18.57
C ARG A 18 1.29 -8.23 -17.86
N PRO A 19 1.40 -7.93 -16.54
CA PRO A 19 2.63 -8.18 -15.79
C PRO A 19 3.04 -9.64 -15.69
N GLN A 20 2.07 -10.56 -15.74
CA GLN A 20 2.29 -12.00 -15.64
C GLN A 20 3.07 -12.56 -16.84
N ASP A 21 3.13 -11.83 -17.96
CA ASP A 21 3.87 -12.24 -19.15
C ASP A 21 5.38 -12.04 -19.00
N VAL A 22 5.80 -11.15 -18.11
CA VAL A 22 7.22 -10.75 -17.94
C VAL A 22 7.76 -11.05 -16.55
N TYR A 23 6.90 -11.05 -15.53
CA TYR A 23 7.27 -11.33 -14.15
C TYR A 23 6.84 -12.71 -13.71
N LYS A 24 7.74 -13.37 -12.97
CA LYS A 24 7.46 -14.68 -12.35
C LYS A 24 6.65 -14.49 -11.07
N GLN A 25 5.88 -15.51 -10.71
CA GLN A 25 5.29 -15.60 -9.38
C GLN A 25 6.39 -15.85 -8.35
N ARG A 26 6.28 -15.23 -7.17
CA ARG A 26 7.21 -15.50 -6.06
C ARG A 26 6.89 -16.85 -5.42
N PRO A 27 7.89 -17.54 -4.85
CA PRO A 27 7.63 -18.71 -4.05
C PRO A 27 6.81 -18.36 -2.80
N PRO A 28 5.95 -19.28 -2.32
CA PRO A 28 5.16 -19.05 -1.13
C PRO A 28 6.04 -18.86 0.10
N ARG A 29 5.63 -17.98 1.01
CA ARG A 29 6.34 -17.71 2.27
C ARG A 29 5.63 -18.32 3.45
N SER A 30 6.40 -18.95 4.33
CA SER A 30 5.89 -19.46 5.61
C SER A 30 5.46 -18.30 6.50
N LYS A 31 4.35 -18.50 7.22
CA LYS A 31 3.95 -17.62 8.33
C LYS A 31 5.02 -17.62 9.42
N TRP A 32 5.19 -16.51 10.10
CA TRP A 32 6.06 -16.41 11.27
C TRP A 32 5.53 -15.35 12.24
N GLY A 33 5.46 -15.69 13.53
CA GLY A 33 4.81 -14.84 14.52
C GLY A 33 3.39 -14.43 14.09
N PRO A 34 3.02 -13.13 14.19
CA PRO A 34 1.73 -12.61 13.71
C PRO A 34 1.69 -12.37 12.19
N PHE A 35 2.81 -12.53 11.48
CA PHE A 35 2.93 -12.22 10.05
C PHE A 35 2.49 -13.41 9.21
N ARG A 36 1.31 -13.27 8.64
CA ARG A 36 0.73 -14.24 7.71
C ARG A 36 0.78 -13.66 6.32
N TYR A 37 1.40 -14.38 5.40
CA TYR A 37 1.32 -14.08 3.98
C TYR A 37 0.04 -14.68 3.41
N GLN A 38 -0.43 -14.09 2.33
CA GLN A 38 -1.50 -14.68 1.53
C GLN A 38 -1.01 -15.99 0.84
N ASP A 39 -1.91 -16.77 0.26
CA ASP A 39 -1.59 -18.10 -0.32
C ASP A 39 -0.54 -18.06 -1.44
N LEU A 40 -0.44 -16.95 -2.19
CA LEU A 40 0.66 -16.74 -3.15
C LEU A 40 1.98 -16.30 -2.50
N GLY A 41 2.01 -16.13 -1.18
CA GLY A 41 3.17 -15.85 -0.34
C GLY A 41 3.87 -14.51 -0.54
N VAL A 42 3.31 -13.61 -1.35
CA VAL A 42 4.03 -12.39 -1.73
C VAL A 42 3.75 -11.22 -0.78
N GLU A 43 2.48 -11.05 -0.41
CA GLU A 43 2.00 -9.94 0.40
C GLU A 43 1.55 -10.45 1.77
N LEU A 44 1.84 -9.69 2.83
CA LEU A 44 1.19 -9.92 4.12
C LEU A 44 -0.32 -9.76 3.95
N TYR A 45 -1.08 -10.59 4.65
CA TYR A 45 -2.53 -10.67 4.47
C TYR A 45 -3.16 -9.27 4.53
N PRO A 46 -3.76 -8.76 3.43
CA PRO A 46 -4.07 -7.33 3.29
C PRO A 46 -5.11 -6.74 4.24
N LEU A 47 -5.80 -7.59 5.01
CA LEU A 47 -6.73 -7.19 6.05
C LEU A 47 -6.10 -7.13 7.45
N LEU A 48 -4.83 -7.53 7.58
CA LEU A 48 -4.07 -7.39 8.82
C LEU A 48 -3.44 -6.01 8.92
N TYR A 49 -3.55 -5.47 10.12
CA TYR A 49 -2.89 -4.26 10.56
C TYR A 49 -2.05 -4.62 11.78
N PHE A 50 -0.89 -3.98 11.89
CA PHE A 50 0.12 -4.32 12.88
C PHE A 50 0.29 -3.17 13.88
N THR A 51 0.41 -3.52 15.14
CA THR A 51 0.79 -2.59 16.21
C THR A 51 2.21 -2.09 15.98
N SER A 52 2.60 -1.02 16.71
CA SER A 52 3.96 -0.49 16.63
C SER A 52 5.01 -1.57 16.91
N ASP A 53 4.87 -2.32 18.01
CA ASP A 53 5.78 -3.42 18.39
C ASP A 53 5.86 -4.50 17.30
N GLN A 54 4.74 -4.86 16.67
CA GLN A 54 4.76 -5.83 15.59
C GLN A 54 5.51 -5.29 14.36
N ILE A 55 5.38 -4.00 14.02
CA ILE A 55 6.15 -3.45 12.89
C ILE A 55 7.64 -3.41 13.22
N VAL A 56 8.01 -3.09 14.47
CA VAL A 56 9.39 -3.21 14.96
C VAL A 56 9.90 -4.64 14.76
N ASP A 57 9.19 -5.63 15.29
CA ASP A 57 9.55 -7.04 15.19
C ASP A 57 9.66 -7.50 13.73
N PHE A 58 8.77 -7.01 12.86
CA PHE A 58 8.81 -7.31 11.42
C PHE A 58 10.15 -6.89 10.79
N ILE A 59 10.56 -5.65 11.06
CA ILE A 59 11.75 -5.02 10.46
C ILE A 59 13.02 -5.59 11.06
N THR A 60 13.04 -5.94 12.35
CA THR A 60 14.30 -6.24 13.07
C THR A 60 14.48 -7.69 13.45
N SER A 61 13.53 -8.56 13.10
CA SER A 61 13.68 -10.00 13.27
C SER A 61 14.88 -10.50 12.46
N ARG A 62 15.99 -10.76 13.16
CA ARG A 62 17.25 -11.19 12.56
C ARG A 62 17.11 -12.53 11.86
N GLU A 63 16.41 -13.49 12.46
CA GLU A 63 16.18 -14.81 11.85
C GLU A 63 15.35 -14.74 10.57
N ALA A 64 14.31 -13.90 10.57
CA ALA A 64 13.54 -13.69 9.36
C ALA A 64 14.35 -12.86 8.33
N ASN A 65 15.14 -11.87 8.75
CA ASN A 65 15.99 -11.06 7.86
C ASN A 65 17.18 -11.82 7.27
N LYS A 66 17.73 -12.85 7.91
CA LYS A 66 18.83 -13.65 7.34
C LYS A 66 18.52 -14.17 5.93
N LYS A 67 17.25 -14.47 5.66
CA LYS A 67 16.76 -14.94 4.36
C LYS A 67 16.14 -13.82 3.51
N ARG A 68 15.71 -12.72 4.14
CA ARG A 68 15.02 -11.61 3.49
C ARG A 68 15.99 -10.49 3.19
N LYS A 69 16.04 -10.04 1.95
CA LYS A 69 16.82 -8.85 1.58
C LYS A 69 15.91 -7.64 1.71
N LEU A 70 15.49 -7.38 2.96
CA LEU A 70 14.51 -6.34 3.27
C LEU A 70 15.08 -4.96 2.92
N THR A 71 14.44 -4.30 1.98
CA THR A 71 14.64 -2.88 1.70
C THR A 71 13.32 -2.15 1.91
N ILE A 72 13.38 -1.09 2.72
CA ILE A 72 12.29 -0.14 2.92
C ILE A 72 12.49 0.97 1.90
N TRP A 73 11.66 0.96 0.86
CA TRP A 73 11.73 1.93 -0.22
C TRP A 73 10.88 3.15 0.07
N ILE A 74 11.46 4.35 0.02
CA ILE A 74 10.72 5.62 0.08
C ILE A 74 10.23 5.95 -1.33
N GLN A 75 8.92 6.01 -1.50
CA GLN A 75 8.26 6.01 -2.80
C GLN A 75 7.20 7.11 -2.92
N ASN A 76 6.97 7.52 -4.17
CA ASN A 76 5.70 8.09 -4.58
C ASN A 76 4.59 7.02 -4.51
N ALA A 77 3.38 7.42 -4.10
CA ALA A 77 2.20 6.58 -4.30
C ALA A 77 1.85 6.55 -5.81
N PRO A 78 1.95 5.39 -6.50
CA PRO A 78 1.57 5.26 -7.89
C PRO A 78 0.05 5.36 -8.04
N ALA A 79 -0.42 5.98 -9.12
CA ALA A 79 -1.84 6.10 -9.42
C ALA A 79 -2.31 4.94 -10.32
N GLN A 80 -3.60 4.59 -10.21
CA GLN A 80 -4.28 3.65 -11.13
C GLN A 80 -3.73 2.21 -11.20
N VAL A 81 -2.87 1.79 -10.26
CA VAL A 81 -2.21 0.47 -10.28
C VAL A 81 -2.95 -0.62 -9.49
N ASN A 82 -4.25 -0.43 -9.19
CA ASN A 82 -5.00 -1.42 -8.42
C ASN A 82 -5.04 -2.82 -9.06
N ASN A 83 -4.91 -2.93 -10.38
CA ASN A 83 -4.84 -4.23 -11.07
C ASN A 83 -3.49 -4.94 -10.92
N ARG A 84 -2.44 -4.20 -10.51
CA ARG A 84 -1.11 -4.76 -10.22
C ARG A 84 -1.05 -5.42 -8.85
N TYR A 85 -1.94 -4.99 -7.95
CA TYR A 85 -2.02 -5.53 -6.61
C TYR A 85 -2.84 -6.80 -6.56
N HIS A 86 -2.37 -7.77 -5.79
CA HIS A 86 -3.05 -9.05 -5.68
C HIS A 86 -4.49 -8.92 -5.15
N MET A 87 -4.69 -8.14 -4.08
CA MET A 87 -6.02 -7.86 -3.50
C MET A 87 -6.54 -6.47 -3.83
N GLY A 88 -6.11 -5.91 -4.98
CA GLY A 88 -6.55 -4.61 -5.44
C GLY A 88 -6.26 -3.48 -4.45
N THR A 89 -7.29 -2.72 -4.11
CA THR A 89 -7.18 -1.56 -3.20
C THR A 89 -6.84 -1.92 -1.76
N ASN A 90 -7.00 -3.18 -1.34
CA ASN A 90 -6.63 -3.61 0.00
C ASN A 90 -5.11 -3.73 0.17
N SER A 91 -4.39 -3.98 -0.92
CA SER A 91 -2.94 -4.13 -0.88
C SER A 91 -2.23 -2.79 -0.67
N SER A 92 -2.76 -1.71 -1.24
CA SER A 92 -2.18 -0.36 -1.14
C SER A 92 -2.46 0.37 0.18
N LYS A 93 -2.97 -0.34 1.19
CA LYS A 93 -3.28 0.25 2.51
C LYS A 93 -2.06 0.29 3.41
N CYS A 94 -2.03 1.30 4.26
CA CYS A 94 -1.08 1.43 5.34
C CYS A 94 -1.28 0.30 6.36
N ARG A 95 -0.20 -0.43 6.63
CA ARG A 95 -0.19 -1.61 7.50
C ARG A 95 -0.19 -1.27 8.99
N TRP A 96 -0.06 0.01 9.37
CA TRP A 96 -0.06 0.42 10.78
C TRP A 96 -1.48 0.50 11.36
N ALA A 97 -1.70 -0.19 12.47
CA ALA A 97 -3.00 -0.25 13.15
C ALA A 97 -3.51 1.12 13.62
N HIS A 98 -2.61 2.03 14.00
CA HIS A 98 -2.96 3.39 14.45
C HIS A 98 -2.86 4.44 13.34
N CYS A 99 -2.90 4.03 12.07
CA CYS A 99 -2.93 4.96 10.95
C CYS A 99 -4.13 5.93 11.07
N PRO A 100 -3.91 7.26 11.07
CA PRO A 100 -5.02 8.22 11.14
C PRO A 100 -5.77 8.33 9.81
N GLY A 101 -5.22 7.79 8.72
CA GLY A 101 -5.82 7.84 7.38
C GLY A 101 -7.12 7.02 7.29
N PRO A 102 -8.08 7.46 6.46
CA PRO A 102 -9.39 6.82 6.39
C PRO A 102 -9.26 5.41 5.80
N LYS A 103 -9.72 4.40 6.55
CA LYS A 103 -9.58 2.98 6.17
C LYS A 103 -8.12 2.59 5.83
N ASN A 104 -7.15 3.29 6.43
CA ASN A 104 -5.72 3.14 6.20
C ASN A 104 -5.30 3.39 4.74
N THR A 105 -6.07 4.13 3.95
CA THR A 105 -5.78 4.30 2.52
C THR A 105 -4.60 5.25 2.31
N ILE A 106 -3.65 4.86 1.47
CA ILE A 106 -2.55 5.73 1.01
C ILE A 106 -3.02 6.42 -0.28
N LEU A 107 -3.41 7.69 -0.16
CA LEU A 107 -3.94 8.47 -1.28
C LEU A 107 -2.81 8.99 -2.19
N LYS A 108 -3.14 9.29 -3.46
CA LYS A 108 -2.25 10.03 -4.36
C LYS A 108 -1.87 11.36 -3.70
N GLY A 109 -0.61 11.76 -3.82
CA GLY A 109 -0.07 12.97 -3.19
C GLY A 109 0.52 12.75 -1.79
N PHE A 110 0.35 11.57 -1.19
CA PHE A 110 1.12 11.17 -0.01
C PHE A 110 2.32 10.32 -0.41
N TRP A 111 3.44 10.56 0.27
CA TRP A 111 4.61 9.69 0.25
C TRP A 111 4.33 8.40 1.00
N ARG A 112 4.94 7.31 0.55
CA ARG A 112 4.80 6.01 1.18
C ARG A 112 6.15 5.33 1.35
N VAL A 113 6.16 4.33 2.22
CA VAL A 113 7.23 3.33 2.28
C VAL A 113 6.69 1.98 1.81
N ALA A 114 7.52 1.19 1.13
CA ALA A 114 7.23 -0.18 0.73
C ALA A 114 8.21 -1.15 1.39
N PHE A 115 7.70 -2.25 1.95
CA PHE A 115 8.51 -3.31 2.57
C PHE A 115 8.82 -4.40 1.53
N ASP A 116 9.96 -4.28 0.85
CA ASP A 116 10.39 -5.20 -0.22
C ASP A 116 11.35 -6.26 0.33
N GLU A 117 10.87 -7.50 0.48
CA GLU A 117 11.63 -8.59 1.10
C GLU A 117 12.57 -9.34 0.13
N ASP A 118 12.48 -9.08 -1.18
CA ASP A 118 13.40 -9.62 -2.20
C ASP A 118 13.94 -8.52 -3.11
N SER A 119 14.42 -7.44 -2.51
CA SER A 119 14.84 -6.23 -3.21
C SER A 119 15.82 -6.44 -4.37
N ASN A 120 16.63 -7.51 -4.35
CA ASN A 120 17.57 -7.83 -5.44
C ASN A 120 16.90 -8.45 -6.68
N SER A 121 15.73 -9.05 -6.51
CA SER A 121 15.00 -9.76 -7.57
C SER A 121 13.74 -9.01 -8.00
N THR A 122 13.23 -8.12 -7.15
CA THR A 122 12.11 -7.23 -7.46
C THR A 122 12.46 -6.29 -8.62
N GLY A 123 11.60 -6.26 -9.65
CA GLY A 123 11.78 -5.46 -10.87
C GLY A 123 12.48 -6.21 -12.02
N ASN A 124 13.30 -7.22 -11.70
CA ASN A 124 14.02 -8.06 -12.67
C ASN A 124 13.40 -9.45 -12.85
N ILE A 125 12.85 -10.01 -11.78
CA ILE A 125 12.25 -11.36 -11.79
C ILE A 125 10.81 -11.27 -11.30
N TYR A 126 10.60 -10.49 -10.24
CA TYR A 126 9.31 -10.36 -9.59
C TYR A 126 8.71 -8.97 -9.82
N ASP A 127 7.39 -8.92 -9.86
CA ASP A 127 6.65 -7.67 -10.03
C ASP A 127 6.96 -6.67 -8.89
N PRO A 128 7.37 -5.43 -9.19
CA PRO A 128 7.72 -4.42 -8.19
C PRO A 128 6.54 -3.87 -7.38
N PHE A 129 5.30 -4.18 -7.77
CA PHE A 129 4.09 -3.85 -7.02
C PHE A 129 3.70 -4.89 -5.98
N LEU A 130 4.34 -6.05 -5.97
CA LEU A 130 4.05 -7.12 -5.04
C LEU A 130 5.11 -7.15 -3.93
N ASN A 131 4.90 -6.32 -2.92
CA ASN A 131 5.74 -6.18 -1.72
C ASN A 131 5.00 -6.75 -0.49
N ALA A 132 5.70 -6.93 0.64
CA ALA A 132 5.08 -7.44 1.86
C ALA A 132 3.99 -6.50 2.41
N GLY A 133 4.14 -5.19 2.21
CA GLY A 133 3.14 -4.20 2.55
C GLY A 133 3.62 -2.77 2.35
N TYR A 134 2.76 -1.82 2.71
CA TYR A 134 3.04 -0.40 2.57
C TYR A 134 2.66 0.38 3.83
N MET A 135 3.25 1.56 4.03
CA MET A 135 2.82 2.54 5.03
C MET A 135 2.91 3.95 4.45
N HIS A 136 2.12 4.91 4.95
CA HIS A 136 2.43 6.32 4.70
C HIS A 136 3.81 6.63 5.26
N LEU A 137 4.60 7.44 4.57
CA LEU A 137 5.88 7.93 5.11
C LEU A 137 5.66 8.70 6.41
N PHE A 138 4.57 9.48 6.50
CA PHE A 138 4.10 10.11 7.73
C PHE A 138 3.98 9.10 8.89
N CYS A 139 3.22 8.01 8.69
CA CYS A 139 3.02 6.98 9.71
C CYS A 139 4.33 6.28 10.09
N PHE A 140 5.23 6.11 9.12
CA PHE A 140 6.54 5.52 9.36
C PHE A 140 7.40 6.44 10.24
N GLU A 141 7.49 7.73 9.93
CA GLU A 141 8.25 8.70 10.73
C GLU A 141 7.63 8.94 12.12
N GLU A 142 6.33 8.69 12.31
CA GLU A 142 5.69 8.71 13.64
C GLU A 142 6.12 7.55 14.53
N LEU A 143 6.47 6.40 13.94
CA LEU A 143 6.96 5.23 14.68
C LEU A 143 8.47 5.23 14.84
N PHE A 144 9.17 5.76 13.84
CA PHE A 144 10.60 5.62 13.73
C PHE A 144 11.28 6.97 13.50
N ASN A 145 12.45 7.13 14.12
CA ASN A 145 13.38 8.17 13.73
C ASN A 145 14.04 7.78 12.40
N LEU A 146 13.46 8.24 11.28
CA LEU A 146 13.92 7.88 9.95
C LEU A 146 15.38 8.29 9.70
N GLY A 147 15.81 9.44 10.21
CA GLY A 147 17.19 9.89 10.09
C GLY A 147 18.17 8.89 10.69
N PHE A 148 17.90 8.41 11.89
CA PHE A 148 18.66 7.33 12.50
C PHE A 148 18.56 6.03 11.69
N MET A 149 17.35 5.63 11.29
CA MET A 149 17.14 4.35 10.58
C MET A 149 17.92 4.25 9.27
N VAL A 150 18.01 5.32 8.48
CA VAL A 150 18.72 5.29 7.19
C VAL A 150 20.20 4.91 7.36
N HIS A 151 20.80 5.22 8.50
CA HIS A 151 22.17 4.85 8.81
C HIS A 151 22.28 3.53 9.56
N ALA A 152 21.42 3.31 10.56
CA ALA A 152 21.45 2.13 11.40
C ALA A 152 20.99 0.85 10.68
N SER A 153 20.14 0.97 9.65
CA SER A 153 19.52 -0.19 9.00
C SER A 153 20.53 -1.24 8.53
N ARG A 154 21.68 -0.79 8.04
CA ARG A 154 22.79 -1.60 7.52
C ARG A 154 23.23 -2.64 8.54
N TYR A 155 23.36 -2.21 9.80
CA TYR A 155 23.79 -3.03 10.93
C TYR A 155 22.66 -3.90 11.48
N LEU A 156 21.41 -3.48 11.25
CA LEU A 156 20.20 -4.22 11.61
C LEU A 156 19.77 -5.25 10.55
N GLY A 157 20.54 -5.38 9.46
CA GLY A 157 20.29 -6.37 8.41
C GLY A 157 19.16 -6.01 7.45
N PHE A 158 18.87 -4.71 7.26
CA PHE A 158 17.95 -4.22 6.24
C PHE A 158 18.43 -2.89 5.64
N LYS A 159 17.72 -2.37 4.63
CA LYS A 159 18.06 -1.10 3.99
C LYS A 159 16.90 -0.12 4.05
N VAL A 160 17.19 1.18 4.08
CA VAL A 160 16.22 2.24 3.82
C VAL A 160 16.77 3.12 2.71
N GLU A 161 16.06 3.18 1.59
CA GLU A 161 16.56 3.83 0.38
C GLU A 161 15.44 4.58 -0.35
N ALA A 162 15.78 5.67 -1.02
CA ALA A 162 14.87 6.31 -1.96
C ALA A 162 14.68 5.43 -3.20
N ASP A 163 13.43 5.24 -3.64
CA ASP A 163 13.17 4.43 -4.84
C ASP A 163 13.51 5.23 -6.10
N VAL A 164 14.68 4.93 -6.66
CA VAL A 164 15.16 5.47 -7.94
C VAL A 164 15.47 4.37 -8.93
N ARG A 165 14.99 3.15 -8.64
CA ARG A 165 15.28 1.96 -9.44
C ARG A 165 14.76 2.12 -10.85
N ASP A 166 15.52 1.61 -11.80
CA ASP A 166 15.06 1.35 -13.16
C ASP A 166 14.62 -0.10 -13.27
N PHE A 167 13.49 -0.35 -13.95
CA PHE A 167 12.90 -1.67 -14.09
C PHE A 167 12.94 -2.07 -15.56
N PRO A 168 13.70 -3.12 -15.94
CA PRO A 168 13.90 -3.48 -17.35
C PRO A 168 12.60 -3.75 -18.13
N TYR A 169 11.57 -4.24 -17.44
CA TYR A 169 10.28 -4.60 -18.03
C TYR A 169 9.20 -3.55 -17.82
N GLU A 170 9.50 -2.41 -17.19
CA GLU A 170 8.57 -1.29 -17.11
C GLU A 170 9.04 -0.16 -18.02
N SER A 171 8.10 0.55 -18.62
CA SER A 171 8.38 1.78 -19.39
C SER A 171 9.03 2.88 -18.53
N ARG A 172 8.72 2.88 -17.23
CA ARG A 172 9.28 3.76 -16.19
C ARG A 172 9.00 3.15 -14.82
N ASN A 173 9.64 3.67 -13.77
CA ASN A 173 9.26 3.36 -12.39
C ASN A 173 8.20 4.36 -11.87
N PRO A 174 6.90 3.99 -11.77
CA PRO A 174 5.84 4.89 -11.33
C PRO A 174 5.83 5.16 -9.82
N MET A 175 6.66 4.42 -9.07
CA MET A 175 6.84 4.57 -7.62
C MET A 175 8.07 5.42 -7.30
N SER A 176 8.86 5.80 -8.31
CA SER A 176 10.11 6.49 -8.08
C SER A 176 9.90 7.82 -7.37
N ILE A 177 10.77 8.16 -6.43
CA ILE A 177 10.73 9.45 -5.73
C ILE A 177 10.88 10.62 -6.72
N LYS A 178 11.63 10.42 -7.80
CA LYS A 178 11.89 11.41 -8.85
C LYS A 178 10.84 11.44 -9.97
N ARG A 179 9.74 10.67 -9.83
CA ARG A 179 8.68 10.58 -10.85
C ARG A 179 8.16 11.96 -11.27
N ASP A 180 7.93 12.83 -10.31
CA ASP A 180 7.33 14.14 -10.56
C ASP A 180 8.42 15.20 -10.81
N HIS A 181 9.50 15.19 -10.01
CA HIS A 181 10.62 16.12 -10.14
C HIS A 181 11.94 15.44 -9.74
N GLU A 182 12.99 15.61 -10.56
CA GLU A 182 14.34 15.10 -10.25
C GLU A 182 14.92 15.69 -8.96
N ALA A 183 14.58 16.95 -8.64
CA ALA A 183 15.03 17.64 -7.43
C ALA A 183 14.66 16.93 -6.12
N LEU A 184 13.64 16.06 -6.11
CA LEU A 184 13.21 15.33 -4.92
C LEU A 184 14.27 14.32 -4.44
N LEU A 185 15.08 13.78 -5.36
CA LEU A 185 16.19 12.93 -4.97
C LEU A 185 17.27 13.70 -4.21
N GLU A 186 17.54 14.95 -4.61
CA GLU A 186 18.50 15.80 -3.92
C GLU A 186 18.02 16.20 -2.52
N VAL A 187 16.71 16.40 -2.34
CA VAL A 187 16.11 16.59 -1.01
C VAL A 187 16.35 15.37 -0.12
N TYR A 188 16.14 14.17 -0.64
CA TYR A 188 16.44 12.94 0.11
C TYR A 188 17.93 12.84 0.47
N LYS A 189 18.83 13.05 -0.49
CA LYS A 189 20.29 12.99 -0.24
C LYS A 189 20.72 14.02 0.81
N LYS A 190 20.20 15.25 0.71
CA LYS A 190 20.45 16.32 1.69
C LYS A 190 19.95 15.92 3.07
N PHE A 191 18.72 15.41 3.18
CA PHE A 191 18.19 14.88 4.43
C PHE A 191 19.13 13.84 5.03
N VAL A 192 19.54 12.82 4.25
CA VAL A 192 20.46 11.78 4.74
C VAL A 192 21.80 12.36 5.22
N ALA A 193 22.37 13.32 4.48
CA ALA A 193 23.62 13.97 4.88
C ALA A 193 23.48 14.76 6.20
N GLU A 194 22.38 15.51 6.37
CA GLU A 194 22.08 16.27 7.59
C GLU A 194 21.81 15.37 8.80
N GLN A 195 21.23 14.18 8.58
CA GLN A 195 21.00 13.23 9.68
C GLN A 195 22.31 12.57 10.12
N ARG A 196 23.25 12.32 9.18
CA ARG A 196 24.56 11.78 9.52
C ARG A 196 25.33 12.68 10.49
N THR A 197 25.27 14.00 10.31
CA THR A 197 25.93 14.94 11.22
C THR A 197 25.25 15.03 12.60
N LYS A 198 23.95 14.76 12.68
CA LYS A 198 23.18 14.77 13.93
C LYS A 198 23.44 13.57 14.83
N TYR A 199 23.88 12.43 14.28
CA TYR A 199 24.16 11.23 15.04
C TYR A 199 25.60 10.74 14.83
N PRO A 200 26.61 11.39 15.44
CA PRO A 200 28.00 10.94 15.36
C PRO A 200 28.20 9.51 15.87
N VAL A 201 27.34 9.07 16.80
CA VAL A 201 27.31 7.68 17.31
C VAL A 201 27.10 6.64 16.20
N LEU A 202 26.62 7.04 15.02
CA LEU A 202 26.50 6.17 13.85
C LEU A 202 27.86 5.76 13.25
N GLU A 203 28.96 6.36 13.68
CA GLU A 203 30.31 6.01 13.23
C GLU A 203 30.94 4.88 14.06
N ASP A 204 30.36 4.54 15.21
CA ASP A 204 30.75 3.42 16.05
C ASP A 204 29.82 2.22 15.80
N GLU A 205 30.32 1.23 15.06
CA GLU A 205 29.59 0.00 14.75
C GLU A 205 29.25 -0.83 16.00
N GLY A 206 30.11 -0.82 17.02
CA GLY A 206 29.88 -1.54 18.28
C GLY A 206 28.74 -0.94 19.07
N GLU A 207 28.72 0.38 19.17
CA GLU A 207 27.66 1.14 19.84
C GLU A 207 26.33 1.04 19.08
N LEU A 208 26.36 1.02 17.74
CA LEU A 208 25.16 0.79 16.92
C LEU A 208 24.55 -0.59 17.09
N GLN A 209 25.36 -1.65 17.19
CA GLN A 209 24.85 -2.99 17.46
C GLN A 209 24.23 -3.10 18.86
N ARG A 210 24.77 -2.37 19.83
CA ARG A 210 24.24 -2.26 21.21
C ARG A 210 22.92 -1.49 21.25
N LEU A 211 22.88 -0.32 20.61
CA LEU A 211 21.74 0.60 20.61
C LEU A 211 20.61 0.19 19.67
N GLY A 212 20.93 -0.55 18.61
CA GLY A 212 20.00 -0.97 17.58
C GLY A 212 18.73 -1.64 18.13
N ARG A 213 18.81 -2.38 19.24
CA ARG A 213 17.63 -3.01 19.87
C ARG A 213 16.79 -2.07 20.75
N GLN A 214 17.39 -1.01 21.30
CA GLN A 214 16.70 -0.07 22.17
C GLN A 214 15.95 1.00 21.36
N TRP A 215 16.49 1.44 20.22
CA TRP A 215 15.99 2.62 19.49
C TRP A 215 14.78 2.38 18.57
N ILE A 216 14.44 1.12 18.26
CA ILE A 216 13.36 0.82 17.30
C ILE A 216 11.98 0.96 17.96
N LYS A 217 11.89 0.85 19.29
CA LYS A 217 10.71 1.24 20.03
C LYS A 217 10.86 2.73 20.32
N GLY A 218 10.10 3.58 19.64
CA GLY A 218 10.17 5.06 19.66
C GLY A 218 10.00 5.75 21.03
N THR A 219 10.41 5.12 22.13
CA THR A 219 10.42 5.62 23.50
C THR A 219 11.79 5.54 24.17
N ALA A 220 12.83 4.92 23.57
CA ALA A 220 14.11 4.75 24.25
C ALA A 220 15.26 5.43 23.49
N PHE A 221 15.82 6.44 24.15
CA PHE A 221 17.01 7.23 23.81
C PHE A 221 16.86 8.28 22.69
N SER A 222 16.31 9.44 23.07
CA SER A 222 17.01 10.68 22.72
C SER A 222 18.25 10.76 23.63
N PRO A 223 19.49 10.92 23.12
CA PRO A 223 20.66 11.13 23.97
C PRO A 223 20.60 12.50 24.68
N VAL A 224 19.62 13.34 24.32
CA VAL A 224 19.17 14.46 25.15
C VAL A 224 18.08 13.94 26.06
N ALA A 225 18.46 13.69 27.31
CA ALA A 225 17.57 13.32 28.38
C ALA A 225 16.35 14.26 28.47
N THR A 226 15.21 13.71 28.89
CA THR A 226 14.12 14.42 29.60
C THR A 226 13.07 15.26 28.85
N THR A 227 12.92 15.18 27.52
CA THR A 227 11.65 15.63 26.91
C THR A 227 11.22 14.75 25.76
N THR A 228 9.92 14.44 25.74
CA THR A 228 9.13 13.85 24.66
C THR A 228 9.11 14.78 23.43
N THR A 229 10.29 15.13 22.89
CA THR A 229 10.37 16.06 21.77
C THR A 229 10.15 15.28 20.49
N THR A 230 8.89 15.20 20.06
CA THR A 230 8.54 14.76 18.70
C THR A 230 9.37 15.54 17.69
N VAL A 231 10.02 14.86 16.75
CA VAL A 231 10.79 15.53 15.67
C VAL A 231 9.86 16.56 15.00
N PRO A 232 10.25 17.84 14.95
CA PRO A 232 9.42 18.89 14.35
C PRO A 232 9.06 18.55 12.90
N ALA A 233 7.86 18.92 12.46
CA ALA A 233 7.39 18.58 11.12
C ALA A 233 8.35 19.03 10.01
N GLY A 234 8.99 20.20 10.14
CA GLY A 234 9.97 20.70 9.17
C GLY A 234 11.24 19.86 9.03
N GLU A 235 11.57 19.06 10.05
CA GLU A 235 12.73 18.17 10.03
C GLU A 235 12.40 16.77 9.49
N ARG A 236 11.12 16.46 9.25
CA ARG A 236 10.68 15.15 8.75
C ARG A 236 10.77 15.08 7.24
N LEU A 237 11.18 13.92 6.72
CA LEU A 237 11.38 13.75 5.29
C LEU A 237 10.08 13.92 4.49
N TRP A 238 8.94 13.41 4.98
CA TRP A 238 7.66 13.58 4.28
C TRP A 238 7.33 15.05 4.03
N ARG A 239 7.67 15.93 4.96
CA ARG A 239 7.40 17.37 4.86
C ARG A 239 8.34 18.02 3.86
N GLN A 240 9.64 17.75 3.97
CA GLN A 240 10.64 18.29 3.06
C GLN A 240 10.37 17.88 1.61
N LEU A 241 9.99 16.62 1.36
CA LEU A 241 9.62 16.14 0.03
C LEU A 241 8.36 16.83 -0.49
N THR A 242 7.34 17.03 0.35
CA THR A 242 6.12 17.74 -0.07
C THR A 242 6.39 19.22 -0.36
N ASP A 243 7.16 19.90 0.47
CA ASP A 243 7.51 21.31 0.26
C ASP A 243 8.31 21.49 -1.05
N ALA A 244 9.26 20.58 -1.32
CA ALA A 244 10.00 20.59 -2.58
C ALA A 244 9.12 20.25 -3.80
N HIS A 245 8.17 19.32 -3.66
CA HIS A 245 7.20 19.02 -4.71
C HIS A 245 6.35 20.25 -5.06
N LEU A 246 5.81 20.93 -4.04
CA LEU A 246 5.03 22.15 -4.22
C LEU A 246 5.84 23.30 -4.84
N ALA A 247 7.11 23.44 -4.44
CA ALA A 247 8.01 24.48 -4.98
C ALA A 247 8.33 24.29 -6.46
N ASN A 248 8.30 23.04 -6.96
CA ASN A 248 8.59 22.71 -8.36
C ASN A 248 7.32 22.49 -9.21
N GLU A 249 6.14 22.69 -8.62
CA GLU A 249 4.89 22.50 -9.32
C GLU A 249 4.61 23.64 -10.32
N VAL A 250 4.07 23.28 -11.49
CA VAL A 250 3.66 24.27 -12.50
C VAL A 250 2.50 25.12 -11.97
N ALA A 251 2.57 26.43 -12.16
CA ALA A 251 1.58 27.40 -11.66
C ALA A 251 0.12 27.06 -12.03
N THR A 252 -0.11 26.45 -13.21
CA THR A 252 -1.44 26.01 -13.65
C THR A 252 -2.02 24.88 -12.79
N ARG A 253 -1.18 23.94 -12.33
CA ARG A 253 -1.61 22.87 -11.41
C ARG A 253 -1.90 23.42 -10.03
N HIS A 254 -1.09 24.36 -9.56
CA HIS A 254 -1.34 25.09 -8.31
C HIS A 254 -2.69 25.80 -8.37
N ALA A 255 -2.95 26.62 -9.40
CA ALA A 255 -4.22 27.32 -9.57
C ALA A 255 -5.42 26.36 -9.68
N THR A 256 -5.26 25.23 -10.38
CA THR A 256 -6.30 24.20 -10.49
C THR A 256 -6.61 23.57 -9.14
N ARG A 257 -5.60 23.32 -8.30
CA ARG A 257 -5.78 22.77 -6.96
C ARG A 257 -6.53 23.75 -6.05
N GLU A 258 -6.14 25.02 -6.05
CA GLU A 258 -6.83 26.06 -5.27
C GLU A 258 -8.30 26.21 -5.72
N ASN A 259 -8.55 26.21 -7.03
CA ASN A 259 -9.90 26.33 -7.59
C ASN A 259 -10.81 25.12 -7.29
N ARG A 260 -10.25 23.91 -7.13
CA ARG A 260 -11.02 22.71 -6.77
C ARG A 260 -11.53 22.75 -5.33
N GLY A 261 -10.88 23.53 -4.46
CA GLY A 261 -11.18 23.61 -3.04
C GLY A 261 -10.96 22.29 -2.29
N GLY A 262 -11.39 22.25 -1.02
CA GLY A 262 -11.26 21.09 -0.14
C GLY A 262 -9.84 20.85 0.38
N ALA A 263 -9.67 19.76 1.14
CA ALA A 263 -8.40 19.38 1.75
C ALA A 263 -7.36 19.00 0.69
N ASN A 264 -6.39 19.88 0.46
CA ASN A 264 -5.40 19.75 -0.61
C ASN A 264 -3.95 19.78 -0.10
N ILE A 265 -3.01 19.27 -0.90
CA ILE A 265 -1.59 19.11 -0.50
C ILE A 265 -0.87 20.43 -0.17
N GLY A 266 -1.31 21.56 -0.72
CA GLY A 266 -0.80 22.89 -0.35
C GLY A 266 -1.16 23.27 1.08
N GLN A 267 -2.30 22.80 1.59
CA GLN A 267 -2.78 23.08 2.95
C GLN A 267 -2.18 22.12 3.98
N HIS A 268 -2.27 20.80 3.75
CA HIS A 268 -1.78 19.83 4.73
C HIS A 268 -0.29 19.52 4.60
N ARG A 269 0.36 19.87 3.47
CA ARG A 269 1.79 19.70 3.22
C ARG A 269 2.35 18.31 3.55
N GLY A 270 1.57 17.26 3.25
CA GLY A 270 1.92 15.87 3.53
C GLY A 270 1.61 15.37 4.95
N ASP A 271 1.17 16.24 5.85
CA ASP A 271 0.75 15.88 7.20
C ASP A 271 -0.61 15.16 7.15
N LEU A 272 -0.62 13.89 7.54
CA LEU A 272 -1.81 13.06 7.48
C LEU A 272 -2.84 13.44 8.56
N ARG A 273 -2.41 13.93 9.72
CA ARG A 273 -3.32 14.40 10.78
C ARG A 273 -3.98 15.70 10.35
N MET A 274 -3.20 16.64 9.82
CA MET A 274 -3.73 17.88 9.26
C MET A 274 -4.73 17.58 8.14
N TYR A 275 -4.40 16.69 7.19
CA TYR A 275 -5.35 16.26 6.16
C TYR A 275 -6.67 15.76 6.74
N MET A 276 -6.62 14.95 7.81
CA MET A 276 -7.82 14.45 8.47
C MET A 276 -8.60 15.55 9.19
N GLN A 277 -7.91 16.53 9.78
CA GLN A 277 -8.55 17.72 10.37
C GLN A 277 -9.23 18.57 9.29
N LEU A 278 -8.54 18.89 8.19
CA LEU A 278 -9.11 19.61 7.04
C LEU A 278 -10.36 18.90 6.51
N LYS A 279 -10.30 17.57 6.38
CA LYS A 279 -11.42 16.76 5.89
C LYS A 279 -12.61 16.75 6.85
N LYS A 280 -12.36 16.81 8.17
CA LYS A 280 -13.40 16.91 9.21
C LYS A 280 -13.97 18.32 9.31
N ALA A 281 -13.13 19.35 9.26
CA ALA A 281 -13.49 20.77 9.28
C ALA A 281 -14.31 21.17 8.05
N GLY A 282 -14.06 20.50 6.92
CA GLY A 282 -15.14 20.06 6.06
C GLY A 282 -14.93 20.25 4.57
N GLY A 283 -15.97 19.83 3.86
CA GLY A 283 -16.49 20.62 2.76
C GLY A 283 -16.99 22.02 3.18
N ALA A 284 -16.58 22.56 4.34
CA ALA A 284 -16.68 23.96 4.69
C ALA A 284 -15.26 24.58 4.58
N PRO A 285 -15.09 25.71 3.87
CA PRO A 285 -13.79 26.35 3.74
C PRO A 285 -13.28 26.73 5.12
N ILE A 286 -12.02 26.42 5.38
CA ILE A 286 -11.30 27.04 6.50
C ILE A 286 -11.19 28.51 6.16
N ASP A 287 -11.63 29.36 7.08
CA ASP A 287 -11.70 30.79 6.90
C ASP A 287 -10.28 31.32 6.63
N ALA A 288 -10.02 31.74 5.38
CA ALA A 288 -8.73 32.28 4.93
C ALA A 288 -8.25 33.44 5.82
N ALA A 289 -9.19 34.09 6.51
CA ALA A 289 -8.97 35.11 7.53
C ALA A 289 -8.10 34.63 8.71
N SER A 290 -8.17 33.36 9.12
CA SER A 290 -7.33 32.84 10.22
C SER A 290 -5.87 32.58 9.80
N LEU A 291 -5.58 32.63 8.50
CA LEU A 291 -4.26 32.42 7.90
C LEU A 291 -3.68 33.70 7.26
N GLY A 292 -4.36 34.84 7.40
CA GLY A 292 -3.93 36.11 6.80
C GLY A 292 -3.96 36.11 5.26
N LEU A 293 -4.75 35.23 4.64
CA LEU A 293 -4.86 35.13 3.19
C LEU A 293 -6.09 35.94 2.69
N PRO A 294 -5.99 36.60 1.53
CA PRO A 294 -7.10 37.38 0.98
C PRO A 294 -8.32 36.49 0.70
N PRO A 295 -9.55 37.00 0.87
CA PRO A 295 -10.77 36.20 0.70
C PRO A 295 -10.90 35.71 -0.75
N PRO A 296 -11.43 34.49 -0.96
CA PRO A 296 -11.65 33.96 -2.29
C PRO A 296 -12.70 34.78 -3.04
N LEU A 297 -12.43 35.02 -4.34
CA LEU A 297 -13.37 35.71 -5.22
C LEU A 297 -14.72 34.96 -5.29
N PRO A 298 -15.86 35.68 -5.37
CA PRO A 298 -17.18 35.06 -5.35
C PRO A 298 -17.37 34.08 -6.51
N ALA A 299 -17.94 32.92 -6.19
CA ALA A 299 -18.15 31.83 -7.12
C ALA A 299 -18.99 32.27 -8.32
N ALA A 300 -18.38 32.30 -9.50
CA ALA A 300 -19.08 32.53 -10.75
C ALA A 300 -20.11 31.41 -10.98
N GLN A 301 -21.35 31.82 -11.28
CA GLN A 301 -22.50 30.96 -11.49
C GLN A 301 -22.17 29.79 -12.43
N LYS A 302 -22.48 28.57 -11.97
CA LYS A 302 -22.32 27.31 -12.72
C LYS A 302 -23.04 27.40 -14.07
N ARG A 303 -22.31 27.75 -15.13
CA ARG A 303 -22.75 27.47 -16.50
C ARG A 303 -22.69 25.95 -16.72
N LYS A 304 -23.80 25.42 -17.21
CA LYS A 304 -24.00 24.04 -17.65
C LYS A 304 -22.90 23.71 -18.67
N ARG A 305 -21.89 22.93 -18.27
CA ARG A 305 -20.82 22.49 -19.17
C ARG A 305 -21.35 21.38 -20.07
N GLU A 306 -21.29 21.61 -21.38
CA GLU A 306 -21.23 20.54 -22.36
C GLU A 306 -20.04 19.64 -22.05
N ALA A 307 -20.22 18.33 -22.27
CA ALA A 307 -19.22 17.32 -22.01
C ALA A 307 -18.04 17.46 -22.97
N ILE A 308 -17.12 18.36 -22.65
CA ILE A 308 -15.76 18.32 -23.17
C ILE A 308 -15.02 17.27 -22.33
N THR A 309 -14.89 16.06 -22.87
CA THR A 309 -13.88 15.09 -22.44
C THR A 309 -12.51 15.71 -22.67
N ILE A 310 -12.02 16.45 -21.67
CA ILE A 310 -10.61 16.78 -21.57
C ILE A 310 -9.94 15.50 -21.09
N GLU A 311 -9.29 14.81 -22.01
CA GLU A 311 -8.38 13.72 -21.70
C GLU A 311 -7.22 14.30 -20.89
N ASP A 312 -7.28 14.14 -19.57
CA ASP A 312 -6.13 14.38 -18.68
C ASP A 312 -5.07 13.30 -18.98
N ASP A 313 -4.35 13.47 -20.09
CA ASP A 313 -3.06 12.84 -20.37
C ASP A 313 -2.03 13.46 -19.42
N GLU A 314 -2.09 13.07 -18.14
CA GLU A 314 -1.06 13.32 -17.13
C GLU A 314 0.19 12.44 -17.39
N ASP A 315 0.71 12.44 -18.61
CA ASP A 315 2.03 11.92 -18.92
C ASP A 315 2.98 13.13 -19.00
N GLY A 316 3.81 13.26 -17.96
CA GLY A 316 4.87 14.27 -17.89
C GLY A 316 5.84 14.09 -19.05
N GLN A 317 5.59 14.75 -20.17
CA GLN A 317 6.59 14.98 -21.18
C GLN A 317 7.60 15.97 -20.62
N GLN A 318 8.85 15.53 -20.62
CA GLN A 318 10.03 16.30 -20.29
C GLN A 318 10.13 17.44 -21.32
N TYR A 319 9.61 18.63 -21.00
CA TYR A 319 9.74 19.80 -21.85
C TYR A 319 11.21 20.25 -21.85
N GLN A 320 11.99 19.78 -22.83
CA GLN A 320 13.24 20.41 -23.17
C GLN A 320 12.93 21.82 -23.70
N ARG A 321 13.54 22.80 -23.04
CA ARG A 321 13.39 24.23 -23.28
C ARG A 321 14.13 24.61 -24.57
N GLY A 322 13.49 24.40 -25.72
CA GLY A 322 13.92 24.94 -27.00
C GLY A 322 13.21 26.27 -27.27
N GLY A 323 13.92 27.38 -27.09
CA GLY A 323 13.44 28.70 -27.52
C GLY A 323 13.40 28.78 -29.05
N GLY A 324 12.27 29.28 -29.58
CA GLY A 324 12.10 29.50 -31.00
C GLY A 324 10.68 29.97 -31.28
N GLY A 325 10.44 31.26 -31.18
CA GLY A 325 9.20 31.86 -31.65
C GLY A 325 9.16 31.84 -33.17
N GLN A 326 8.04 31.40 -33.74
CA GLN A 326 7.53 31.96 -34.99
C GLN A 326 6.06 31.56 -35.18
N GLN A 327 5.25 32.59 -35.40
CA GLN A 327 3.89 32.54 -35.88
C GLN A 327 3.88 31.88 -37.28
N ARG A 328 2.90 31.02 -37.58
CA ARG A 328 2.01 31.17 -38.75
C ARG A 328 1.02 30.00 -38.94
N SER A 329 -0.24 30.43 -39.09
CA SER A 329 -1.31 29.98 -39.99
C SER A 329 -1.25 28.59 -40.65
N SER A 330 -2.28 27.81 -40.35
CA SER A 330 -3.14 27.05 -41.27
C SER A 330 -2.72 26.96 -42.75
N GLN A 331 -2.46 25.73 -43.24
CA GLN A 331 -3.06 25.26 -44.48
C GLN A 331 -3.00 23.74 -44.64
N ARG A 332 -4.14 23.23 -45.08
CA ARG A 332 -4.53 21.85 -45.32
C ARG A 332 -4.24 21.53 -46.79
N MET A 333 -3.44 20.51 -47.10
CA MET A 333 -3.43 19.87 -48.43
C MET A 333 -3.13 18.38 -48.31
N ARG A 334 -3.87 17.60 -49.11
CA ARG A 334 -3.85 16.14 -49.26
C ARG A 334 -2.94 15.75 -50.45
N ARG A 335 -2.66 14.43 -50.52
CA ARG A 335 -2.24 13.59 -51.68
C ARG A 335 -0.72 13.49 -51.88
N THR A 336 -0.09 12.40 -52.34
CA THR A 336 -0.44 11.01 -52.76
C THR A 336 0.88 10.22 -52.88
N HIS A 337 0.81 8.88 -52.78
CA HIS A 337 1.88 7.91 -53.04
C HIS A 337 2.45 7.95 -54.48
N THR A 338 3.74 7.63 -54.65
CA THR A 338 4.28 6.44 -55.41
C THR A 338 5.84 6.45 -55.48
N PRO A 339 6.51 5.31 -55.79
CA PRO A 339 7.81 4.92 -55.22
C PRO A 339 8.98 4.95 -56.24
N SER A 340 10.23 4.95 -55.75
CA SER A 340 11.42 4.58 -56.55
C SER A 340 12.53 3.89 -55.75
N GLN A 341 12.75 2.65 -56.17
CA GLN A 341 13.94 1.81 -56.33
C GLN A 341 15.31 2.16 -55.70
N LEU A 342 15.80 1.16 -54.95
CA LEU A 342 17.10 0.47 -54.98
C LEU A 342 18.27 1.08 -55.80
N VAL A 343 19.37 1.36 -55.11
CA VAL A 343 20.75 1.19 -55.63
C VAL A 343 21.66 0.71 -54.48
N ILE A 344 22.36 -0.40 -54.73
CA ILE A 344 23.46 -0.97 -53.91
C ILE A 344 24.78 -0.37 -54.42
N PRO A 345 25.77 -0.07 -53.56
CA PRO A 345 27.09 -0.66 -53.83
C PRO A 345 27.90 -1.08 -52.59
N ASN A 346 28.45 -2.30 -52.72
CA ASN A 346 29.78 -2.80 -52.38
C ASN A 346 30.48 -2.48 -51.04
N GLN A 347 30.83 -3.58 -50.36
CA GLN A 347 31.89 -3.71 -49.35
C GLN A 347 33.26 -3.27 -49.87
N PRO A 348 34.18 -3.00 -48.93
CA PRO A 348 35.34 -3.89 -48.85
C PRO A 348 35.64 -4.38 -47.43
N GLN A 349 36.14 -5.61 -47.39
CA GLN A 349 36.79 -6.26 -46.26
C GLN A 349 38.02 -5.45 -45.80
N SER A 350 38.35 -5.49 -44.50
CA SER A 350 39.67 -5.95 -44.04
C SER A 350 39.92 -5.79 -42.53
N HIS A 351 40.69 -6.76 -42.02
CA HIS A 351 41.56 -6.77 -40.83
C HIS A 351 40.97 -6.68 -39.41
N LEU A 352 40.79 -7.86 -38.81
CA LEU A 352 40.90 -8.10 -37.36
C LEU A 352 42.38 -8.36 -36.99
N PRO A 353 42.92 -7.74 -35.92
CA PRO A 353 44.08 -8.28 -35.23
C PRO A 353 43.65 -9.20 -34.07
N GLN A 354 44.26 -10.38 -34.05
CA GLN A 354 44.33 -11.28 -32.89
C GLN A 354 45.12 -10.61 -31.77
N VAL A 355 44.60 -10.65 -30.55
CA VAL A 355 45.38 -10.45 -29.33
C VAL A 355 45.18 -11.69 -28.47
N ALA A 356 46.31 -12.28 -28.10
CA ALA A 356 46.45 -13.46 -27.27
C ALA A 356 46.03 -13.14 -25.83
N ASP A 357 45.21 -14.01 -25.23
CA ASP A 357 45.07 -14.08 -23.78
C ASP A 357 45.89 -15.27 -23.29
N GLU A 358 46.89 -14.92 -22.48
CA GLU A 358 47.79 -15.81 -21.79
C GLU A 358 47.04 -16.60 -20.70
N HIS A 359 47.34 -17.90 -20.66
CA HIS A 359 47.09 -18.77 -19.52
C HIS A 359 47.78 -18.20 -18.27
N LEU A 360 47.01 -18.06 -17.19
CA LEU A 360 47.54 -18.01 -15.83
C LEU A 360 46.80 -19.00 -14.97
N ASP A 361 47.54 -20.07 -14.68
CA ASP A 361 47.19 -21.18 -13.83
C ASP A 361 47.25 -20.71 -12.37
N GLY A 362 46.12 -20.76 -11.69
CA GLY A 362 45.97 -20.38 -10.28
C GLY A 362 45.37 -21.53 -9.50
N GLU A 363 46.23 -22.46 -9.14
CA GLU A 363 46.03 -23.59 -8.23
C GLU A 363 45.65 -23.05 -6.84
N TYR A 364 44.46 -23.39 -6.33
CA TYR A 364 44.06 -23.13 -4.95
C TYR A 364 43.76 -24.46 -4.27
N ASP A 365 44.69 -24.87 -3.42
CA ASP A 365 44.55 -25.92 -2.43
C ASP A 365 43.38 -25.62 -1.48
N LEU A 366 42.41 -26.54 -1.42
CA LEU A 366 41.39 -26.60 -0.39
C LEU A 366 41.68 -27.77 0.54
N ASP A 367 42.52 -27.48 1.55
CA ASP A 367 42.71 -28.36 2.69
C ASP A 367 41.50 -28.29 3.64
N SER A 368 40.71 -29.36 3.62
CA SER A 368 40.32 -30.16 4.77
C SER A 368 40.22 -29.46 6.14
N ALA A 369 39.02 -28.98 6.48
CA ALA A 369 38.66 -28.71 7.88
C ALA A 369 37.40 -29.49 8.28
N ALA A 370 37.58 -30.28 9.34
CA ALA A 370 36.69 -31.31 9.84
C ALA A 370 35.29 -30.83 10.27
N MET A 371 34.31 -31.67 9.96
CA MET A 371 32.93 -31.60 10.47
C MET A 371 32.89 -31.93 11.97
N PRO A 372 32.16 -31.17 12.81
CA PRO A 372 31.88 -31.57 14.19
C PRO A 372 30.83 -32.69 14.26
N PRO A 373 30.90 -33.58 15.28
CA PRO A 373 30.02 -34.74 15.40
C PRO A 373 28.57 -34.37 15.78
N PRO A 374 27.59 -35.23 15.46
CA PRO A 374 26.17 -34.96 15.74
C PRO A 374 25.84 -35.12 17.23
N GLN A 375 25.07 -34.17 17.77
CA GLN A 375 24.50 -34.28 19.12
C GLN A 375 23.32 -35.25 19.19
N PRO A 376 23.11 -35.94 20.33
CA PRO A 376 22.07 -36.96 20.47
C PRO A 376 20.66 -36.37 20.56
N GLN A 377 19.74 -37.01 19.85
CA GLN A 377 18.30 -36.73 19.87
C GLN A 377 17.67 -37.22 21.18
N TYR A 378 17.08 -36.31 21.95
CA TYR A 378 16.18 -36.66 23.06
C TYR A 378 14.79 -37.00 22.50
N TYR A 379 14.42 -38.28 22.58
CA TYR A 379 13.06 -38.76 22.41
C TYR A 379 12.23 -38.40 23.66
N LEU A 380 11.11 -37.70 23.48
CA LEU A 380 10.06 -37.58 24.50
C LEU A 380 8.83 -38.41 24.09
N PRO A 381 8.13 -39.09 25.02
CA PRO A 381 7.07 -40.03 24.69
C PRO A 381 5.76 -39.35 24.24
N ARG A 382 5.16 -39.92 23.20
CA ARG A 382 3.80 -39.62 22.73
C ARG A 382 2.76 -40.18 23.71
N HIS A 383 2.00 -39.32 24.38
CA HIS A 383 0.76 -39.74 25.05
C HIS A 383 -0.33 -40.01 23.99
N MET A 384 -0.74 -41.27 23.89
CA MET A 384 -1.96 -41.67 23.20
C MET A 384 -3.17 -41.37 24.10
N THR A 385 -4.13 -40.61 23.58
CA THR A 385 -5.51 -40.65 24.08
C THR A 385 -6.42 -41.13 22.97
N THR A 386 -7.04 -42.28 23.22
CA THR A 386 -8.09 -42.88 22.41
C THR A 386 -9.40 -42.17 22.70
N ARG A 387 -10.09 -41.66 21.67
CA ARG A 387 -11.52 -41.34 21.77
C ARG A 387 -12.28 -42.00 20.63
N ARG A 388 -13.14 -42.94 21.06
CA ARG A 388 -14.15 -43.66 20.29
C ARG A 388 -15.06 -42.70 19.52
N ALA A 389 -15.22 -42.99 18.23
CA ALA A 389 -16.23 -42.40 17.38
C ALA A 389 -17.62 -42.98 17.72
N SER A 390 -18.61 -42.10 17.87
CA SER A 390 -20.04 -42.44 17.80
C SER A 390 -20.58 -41.72 16.58
N LYS A 391 -20.99 -42.47 15.56
CA LYS A 391 -21.61 -41.97 14.33
C LYS A 391 -23.04 -41.54 14.63
N VAL A 392 -23.36 -40.26 14.42
CA VAL A 392 -24.71 -39.80 14.09
C VAL A 392 -24.57 -38.92 12.86
N ALA A 393 -25.23 -39.32 11.76
CA ALA A 393 -25.19 -38.61 10.49
C ALA A 393 -26.14 -37.40 10.54
N GLY A 394 -25.58 -36.24 10.86
CA GLY A 394 -26.19 -34.92 10.66
C GLY A 394 -25.22 -34.04 9.86
N SER A 395 -25.71 -33.12 9.03
CA SER A 395 -24.93 -32.42 8.00
C SER A 395 -23.68 -31.71 8.53
N ALA A 396 -22.50 -32.21 8.16
CA ALA A 396 -21.17 -31.71 8.57
C ALA A 396 -20.87 -30.23 8.21
N LEU A 397 -21.73 -29.58 7.44
CA LEU A 397 -21.64 -28.15 7.13
C LEU A 397 -22.21 -27.26 8.26
N GLY A 398 -23.26 -27.71 8.95
CA GLY A 398 -23.88 -26.92 10.03
C GLY A 398 -23.08 -26.94 11.33
N GLU A 399 -22.49 -28.08 11.68
CA GLU A 399 -21.68 -28.23 12.91
C GLU A 399 -20.40 -27.36 12.84
N ARG A 400 -19.74 -27.35 11.68
CA ARG A 400 -18.51 -26.58 11.47
C ARG A 400 -18.72 -25.07 11.53
N GLU A 401 -19.88 -24.57 11.10
CA GLU A 401 -20.22 -23.15 11.22
C GLU A 401 -20.57 -22.76 12.65
N SER A 402 -21.25 -23.65 13.39
CA SER A 402 -21.56 -23.41 14.81
C SER A 402 -20.30 -23.37 15.68
N GLU A 403 -19.29 -24.21 15.39
CA GLU A 403 -17.99 -24.18 16.07
C GLU A 403 -17.24 -22.87 15.83
N ILE A 404 -17.25 -22.34 14.60
CA ILE A 404 -16.60 -21.06 14.27
C ILE A 404 -17.27 -19.89 14.99
N ILE A 405 -18.59 -19.90 15.15
CA ILE A 405 -19.33 -18.88 15.90
C ILE A 405 -18.95 -18.96 17.39
N MET A 406 -18.89 -20.17 17.94
CA MET A 406 -18.56 -20.39 19.35
C MET A 406 -17.11 -19.99 19.68
N ASP A 407 -16.14 -20.36 18.84
CA ASP A 407 -14.73 -20.01 19.02
C ASP A 407 -14.48 -18.49 19.03
N VAL A 408 -15.24 -17.74 18.23
CA VAL A 408 -15.15 -16.27 18.19
C VAL A 408 -15.80 -15.65 19.43
N ILE A 409 -16.89 -16.22 19.93
CA ILE A 409 -17.62 -15.75 21.10
C ILE A 409 -16.86 -16.04 22.40
N THR A 410 -16.19 -17.18 22.51
CA THR A 410 -15.45 -17.57 23.72
C THR A 410 -14.03 -17.02 23.77
N SER A 411 -13.60 -16.30 22.73
CA SER A 411 -12.27 -15.70 22.67
C SER A 411 -12.16 -14.48 23.61
N PRO A 412 -11.10 -14.33 24.41
CA PRO A 412 -10.90 -13.20 25.32
C PRO A 412 -10.60 -11.85 24.61
N VAL A 413 -10.74 -11.78 23.28
CA VAL A 413 -10.49 -10.58 22.49
C VAL A 413 -11.74 -9.68 22.51
N ARG A 414 -11.58 -8.38 22.81
CA ARG A 414 -12.67 -7.40 22.75
C ARG A 414 -13.35 -7.43 21.36
N MET A 415 -14.61 -7.85 21.33
CA MET A 415 -15.45 -7.81 20.12
C MET A 415 -15.60 -6.35 19.65
N THR A 416 -15.23 -6.10 18.40
CA THR A 416 -15.50 -4.82 17.73
C THR A 416 -16.96 -4.77 17.25
N ARG A 417 -17.53 -3.58 17.08
CA ARG A 417 -18.89 -3.39 16.53
C ARG A 417 -19.10 -4.12 15.19
N ARG A 418 -18.06 -4.13 14.34
CA ARG A 418 -18.10 -4.81 13.04
C ARG A 418 -18.13 -6.34 13.16
N THR A 419 -17.41 -6.90 14.13
CA THR A 419 -17.44 -8.35 14.41
C THR A 419 -18.77 -8.76 15.05
N SER A 420 -19.35 -7.93 15.91
CA SER A 420 -20.72 -8.13 16.44
C SER A 420 -21.74 -8.22 15.32
N GLN A 421 -21.77 -7.22 14.44
CA GLN A 421 -22.70 -7.17 13.31
C GLN A 421 -22.56 -8.36 12.36
N ALA A 422 -21.32 -8.81 12.10
CA ALA A 422 -21.07 -9.97 11.26
C ALA A 422 -21.54 -11.28 11.92
N LEU A 423 -21.36 -11.44 13.23
CA LEU A 423 -21.85 -12.59 13.98
C LEU A 423 -23.38 -12.59 14.06
N GLN A 424 -24.00 -11.44 14.30
CA GLN A 424 -25.46 -11.32 14.38
C GLN A 424 -26.11 -11.63 13.02
N THR A 425 -25.55 -11.12 11.92
CA THR A 425 -26.03 -11.45 10.57
C THR A 425 -25.96 -12.95 10.30
N ARG A 426 -24.87 -13.61 10.72
CA ARG A 426 -24.70 -15.07 10.59
C ARG A 426 -25.62 -15.84 11.53
N LEU A 427 -25.86 -15.35 12.74
CA LEU A 427 -26.73 -15.98 13.71
C LEU A 427 -28.20 -15.94 13.24
N HIS A 428 -28.65 -14.81 12.68
CA HIS A 428 -30.00 -14.67 12.13
C HIS A 428 -30.27 -15.58 10.92
N SER A 429 -29.24 -15.98 10.17
CA SER A 429 -29.40 -16.97 9.10
C SER A 429 -29.47 -18.41 9.59
N GLN A 430 -29.21 -18.68 10.87
CA GLN A 430 -29.31 -20.03 11.45
C GLN A 430 -30.74 -20.37 11.90
N PRO A 431 -31.13 -21.65 12.00
CA PRO A 431 -32.41 -22.06 12.55
C PRO A 431 -32.61 -21.60 14.01
N ARG A 432 -33.87 -21.35 14.41
CA ARG A 432 -34.21 -20.80 15.76
C ARG A 432 -33.66 -21.62 16.93
N PHE A 433 -33.53 -22.94 16.80
CA PHE A 433 -32.98 -23.78 17.87
C PHE A 433 -31.46 -23.55 18.07
N VAL A 434 -30.72 -23.33 16.98
CA VAL A 434 -29.28 -22.98 17.01
C VAL A 434 -29.09 -21.60 17.61
N GLN A 435 -29.93 -20.64 17.22
CA GLN A 435 -29.91 -19.29 17.80
C GLN A 435 -30.08 -19.34 19.32
N LYS A 436 -31.05 -20.11 19.83
CA LYS A 436 -31.26 -20.31 21.27
C LYS A 436 -30.07 -20.96 21.96
N GLN A 437 -29.43 -21.95 21.34
CA GLN A 437 -28.24 -22.60 21.90
C GLN A 437 -27.05 -21.65 21.98
N VAL A 438 -26.78 -20.89 20.92
CA VAL A 438 -25.68 -19.90 20.90
C VAL A 438 -25.93 -18.79 21.93
N LEU A 439 -27.15 -18.24 21.97
CA LEU A 439 -27.52 -17.21 22.95
C LEU A 439 -27.46 -17.71 24.39
N ALA A 440 -27.69 -19.01 24.65
CA ALA A 440 -27.59 -19.59 25.99
C ALA A 440 -26.15 -19.68 26.52
N VAL A 441 -25.14 -19.72 25.64
CA VAL A 441 -23.73 -19.87 26.01
C VAL A 441 -22.99 -18.52 26.03
N ILE A 442 -23.55 -17.48 25.41
CA ILE A 442 -22.97 -16.13 25.44
C ILE A 442 -23.04 -15.54 26.87
N PRO A 443 -21.94 -14.98 27.41
CA PRO A 443 -21.94 -14.27 28.69
C PRO A 443 -22.96 -13.11 28.74
N GLU A 444 -23.59 -12.87 29.89
CA GLU A 444 -24.71 -11.93 30.01
C GLU A 444 -24.39 -10.51 29.50
N HIS A 445 -23.19 -10.01 29.79
CA HIS A 445 -22.74 -8.68 29.33
C HIS A 445 -22.60 -8.54 27.80
N MET A 446 -22.50 -9.66 27.07
CA MET A 446 -22.49 -9.66 25.60
C MET A 446 -23.90 -9.79 25.02
N LYS A 447 -24.87 -10.37 25.75
CA LYS A 447 -26.26 -10.45 25.30
C LYS A 447 -26.88 -9.06 25.13
N GLU A 448 -26.51 -8.11 25.98
CA GLU A 448 -26.94 -6.71 25.88
C GLU A 448 -26.54 -6.08 24.54
N ILE A 449 -25.35 -6.41 24.02
CA ILE A 449 -24.88 -5.91 22.71
C ILE A 449 -25.77 -6.46 21.59
N PHE A 450 -26.03 -7.77 21.57
CA PHE A 450 -26.88 -8.39 20.55
C PHE A 450 -28.34 -7.90 20.62
N ASN A 451 -28.90 -7.72 21.82
CA ASN A 451 -30.26 -7.24 22.01
C ASN A 451 -30.41 -5.75 21.62
N SER A 452 -29.43 -4.90 21.99
CA SER A 452 -29.44 -3.48 21.61
C SER A 452 -29.36 -3.28 20.08
N GLU A 453 -28.60 -4.14 19.39
CA GLU A 453 -28.49 -4.07 17.92
C GLU A 453 -29.75 -4.63 17.22
N GLU A 454 -30.48 -5.55 17.85
CA GLU A 454 -31.79 -6.00 17.35
C GLU A 454 -32.84 -4.89 17.43
N GLU A 455 -32.84 -4.11 18.52
CA GLU A 455 -33.66 -2.90 18.64
C GLU A 455 -33.25 -1.80 17.65
N GLU A 456 -31.94 -1.56 17.45
CA GLU A 456 -31.44 -0.62 16.41
C GLU A 456 -31.86 -1.06 14.99
N MET A 457 -31.80 -2.35 14.68
CA MET A 457 -32.25 -2.88 13.38
C MET A 457 -33.76 -2.74 13.20
N LYS A 458 -34.55 -2.97 14.26
CA LYS A 458 -36.00 -2.77 14.24
C LYS A 458 -36.33 -1.29 14.02
N SER A 459 -35.68 -0.40 14.76
CA SER A 459 -35.80 1.06 14.56
C SER A 459 -35.40 1.49 13.14
N SER A 460 -34.34 0.92 12.57
CA SER A 460 -33.89 1.24 11.20
C SER A 460 -34.88 0.74 10.14
N LYS A 461 -35.53 -0.41 10.37
CA LYS A 461 -36.58 -0.92 9.48
C LYS A 461 -37.83 -0.06 9.56
N ASP A 462 -38.21 0.38 10.76
CA ASP A 462 -39.35 1.28 10.96
C ASP A 462 -39.10 2.65 10.32
N GLU A 463 -37.89 3.22 10.45
CA GLU A 463 -37.50 4.46 9.78
C GLU A 463 -37.50 4.31 8.25
N LEU A 464 -37.01 3.19 7.71
CA LEU A 464 -37.05 2.92 6.28
C LEU A 464 -38.49 2.78 5.77
N ALA A 465 -39.36 2.11 6.53
CA ALA A 465 -40.78 1.98 6.21
C ALA A 465 -41.48 3.35 6.22
N GLU A 466 -41.17 4.20 7.19
CA GLU A 466 -41.68 5.57 7.25
C GLU A 466 -41.21 6.41 6.06
N ARG A 467 -39.93 6.32 5.69
CA ARG A 467 -39.39 7.02 4.52
C ARG A 467 -40.03 6.55 3.22
N LEU A 468 -40.24 5.24 3.06
CA LEU A 468 -40.98 4.68 1.92
C LEU A 468 -42.44 5.17 1.91
N ALA A 469 -43.07 5.27 3.08
CA ALA A 469 -44.43 5.80 3.23
C ALA A 469 -44.57 7.30 2.94
N ARG A 470 -43.47 8.06 2.86
CA ARG A 470 -43.45 9.48 2.46
C ARG A 470 -43.22 9.70 0.96
N LEU A 471 -42.79 8.67 0.22
CA LEU A 471 -42.54 8.81 -1.23
C LEU A 471 -43.86 8.92 -2.02
N PRO A 472 -43.88 9.58 -3.19
CA PRO A 472 -45.03 9.53 -4.10
C PRO A 472 -45.34 8.10 -4.56
N ARG A 473 -46.62 7.79 -4.83
CA ARG A 473 -47.09 6.42 -5.14
C ARG A 473 -46.35 5.75 -6.32
N HIS A 474 -46.00 6.51 -7.35
CA HIS A 474 -45.26 5.99 -8.50
C HIS A 474 -43.82 5.57 -8.12
N VAL A 475 -43.14 6.36 -7.29
CA VAL A 475 -41.78 6.03 -6.82
C VAL A 475 -41.79 4.79 -5.92
N ARG A 476 -42.81 4.62 -5.07
CA ARG A 476 -42.95 3.40 -4.26
C ARG A 476 -43.10 2.16 -5.14
N PHE A 477 -43.91 2.26 -6.19
CA PHE A 477 -44.10 1.17 -7.14
C PHE A 477 -42.80 0.78 -7.84
N GLU A 478 -41.98 1.75 -8.27
CA GLU A 478 -40.67 1.50 -8.87
C GLU A 478 -39.69 0.83 -7.89
N VAL A 479 -39.68 1.26 -6.63
CA VAL A 479 -38.84 0.65 -5.59
C VAL A 479 -39.27 -0.79 -5.30
N ASP A 480 -40.58 -1.06 -5.25
CA ASP A 480 -41.12 -2.41 -5.05
C ASP A 480 -40.83 -3.34 -6.24
N GLU A 481 -40.98 -2.85 -7.47
CA GLU A 481 -40.59 -3.55 -8.69
C GLU A 481 -39.09 -3.92 -8.67
N PHE A 482 -38.24 -2.96 -8.30
CA PHE A 482 -36.80 -3.19 -8.20
C PHE A 482 -36.44 -4.21 -7.12
N ALA A 483 -37.10 -4.15 -5.96
CA ALA A 483 -36.94 -5.12 -4.88
C ALA A 483 -37.33 -6.53 -5.32
N LYS A 484 -38.49 -6.70 -5.97
CA LYS A 484 -38.94 -7.99 -6.52
C LYS A 484 -37.97 -8.52 -7.57
N LYS A 485 -37.42 -7.66 -8.43
CA LYS A 485 -36.43 -8.05 -9.45
C LYS A 485 -35.14 -8.56 -8.81
N ARG A 486 -34.64 -7.89 -7.76
CA ARG A 486 -33.48 -8.39 -7.00
C ARG A 486 -33.76 -9.72 -6.30
N GLU A 487 -34.94 -9.90 -5.75
CA GLU A 487 -35.31 -11.16 -5.09
C GLU A 487 -35.36 -12.33 -6.07
N ARG A 488 -35.94 -12.12 -7.27
CA ARG A 488 -35.92 -13.14 -8.34
C ARG A 488 -34.49 -13.49 -8.76
N ALA A 489 -33.66 -12.48 -9.02
CA ALA A 489 -32.26 -12.70 -9.38
C ALA A 489 -31.48 -13.45 -8.29
N ALA A 490 -31.77 -13.19 -7.01
CA ALA A 490 -31.14 -13.91 -5.90
C ALA A 490 -31.62 -15.37 -5.81
N ARG A 491 -32.92 -15.65 -6.06
CA ARG A 491 -33.45 -17.02 -6.12
C ARG A 491 -32.88 -17.81 -7.29
N GLU A 492 -32.76 -17.18 -8.45
CA GLU A 492 -32.11 -17.79 -9.63
C GLU A 492 -30.64 -18.13 -9.30
N LEU A 493 -29.89 -17.20 -8.71
CA LEU A 493 -28.51 -17.44 -8.29
C LEU A 493 -28.36 -18.54 -7.24
N ALA A 494 -29.36 -18.73 -6.37
CA ALA A 494 -29.36 -19.78 -5.35
C ALA A 494 -29.82 -21.15 -5.89
N SER A 495 -30.39 -21.19 -7.10
CA SER A 495 -30.78 -22.42 -7.79
C SER A 495 -29.68 -22.99 -8.69
N PHE A 496 -28.64 -22.19 -8.96
CA PHE A 496 -27.37 -22.62 -9.53
C PHE A 496 -26.41 -23.02 -8.41
#